data_AF-X1NI09-F1
#
_entry.id   AF-X1NI09-F1
#
_cell.length_a   1.000
_cell.length_b   1.000
_cell.length_c   1.000
_cell.angle_alpha   90.00
_cell.angle_beta   90.00
_cell.angle_gamma   90.00
#
_symmetry.space_group_name_H-M   'P 1'
#
loop_
_entity.id
_entity.type
_entity.pdbx_description
1 polymer ?
#
loop_
_entity_poly.entity_id
_entity_poly.type
_entity_poly.pdbx_seq_one_letter_code
_entity_poly.pdbx_strand_id
1 'polypeptide(L)' 'MAEKDECSRCGGLFGVDELTPIIGTYGLFALFCKDCFEKEQSERVRPE' A
#
# COMPACT_ATOMS: atom_id res chain seq x y z
N MET A 1 22.54 -4.51 1.32
CA MET A 1 21.48 -5.43 0.86
C MET A 1 20.23 -4.58 0.71
N ALA A 2 19.57 -4.56 -0.45
CA ALA A 2 18.33 -3.81 -0.60
C ALA A 2 17.21 -4.64 0.04
N GLU A 3 16.66 -4.16 1.15
CA GLU A 3 15.50 -4.77 1.81
C GLU A 3 14.30 -4.59 0.87
N LYS A 4 13.67 -5.71 0.53
CA LYS A 4 12.50 -5.75 -0.35
C LYS A 4 11.36 -6.39 0.40
N ASP A 5 10.19 -5.77 0.32
CA ASP A 5 8.96 -6.21 0.97
C ASP A 5 7.86 -6.46 -0.08
N GLU A 6 6.83 -7.18 0.35
CA GLU A 6 5.71 -7.55 -0.51
C GLU A 6 4.54 -6.57 -0.37
N CYS A 7 4.03 -6.10 -1.52
CA CYS A 7 2.79 -5.33 -1.56
C CYS A 7 1.61 -6.22 -1.18
N SER A 8 0.92 -5.92 -0.09
CA SER A 8 -0.21 -6.69 0.42
C SER A 8 -1.44 -6.73 -0.52
N ARG A 9 -1.49 -5.88 -1.55
CA ARG A 9 -2.61 -5.82 -2.51
C ARG A 9 -2.33 -6.54 -3.82
N CYS A 10 -1.13 -6.43 -4.38
CA CYS A 10 -0.78 -7.05 -5.66
C CYS A 10 0.24 -8.20 -5.57
N GLY A 11 0.82 -8.45 -4.40
CA GLY A 11 1.84 -9.49 -4.19
C GLY A 11 3.19 -9.20 -4.86
N GLY A 12 3.39 -7.99 -5.40
CA GLY A 12 4.66 -7.60 -6.01
C GLY A 12 5.72 -7.31 -4.95
N LEU A 13 6.97 -7.69 -5.24
CA LEU A 13 8.13 -7.38 -4.39
C LEU A 13 8.74 -6.04 -4.81
N PHE A 14 8.73 -5.08 -3.89
CA PHE A 14 9.23 -3.72 -4.11
C PHE A 14 10.30 -3.38 -3.07
N GLY A 15 11.10 -2.35 -3.31
CA GLY A 15 11.95 -1.81 -2.24
C GLY A 15 11.08 -1.30 -1.09
N VAL A 16 11.57 -1.38 0.15
CA VAL A 16 10.84 -0.84 1.32
C VAL A 16 10.52 0.65 1.14
N ASP A 17 11.43 1.43 0.54
CA ASP A 17 11.22 2.84 0.17
C ASP A 17 10.12 3.07 -0.89
N GLU A 18 9.75 2.04 -1.66
CA GLU A 18 8.70 2.11 -2.69
C GLU A 18 7.31 1.66 -2.19
N LEU A 19 7.24 1.18 -0.94
CA LEU A 19 6.02 0.74 -0.29
C LEU A 19 5.52 1.80 0.69
N THR A 20 4.24 2.11 0.58
CA THR A 20 3.54 3.01 1.50
C THR A 20 2.84 2.17 2.58
N PRO A 21 3.17 2.35 3.86
CA PRO A 21 2.42 1.75 4.95
C PRO A 21 1.07 2.44 5.10
N ILE A 22 0.02 1.63 5.23
CA ILE A 22 -1.35 2.09 5.41
C ILE A 22 -1.91 1.48 6.68
N ILE A 23 -2.63 2.31 7.43
CA ILE A 23 -3.37 1.88 8.61
C ILE A 23 -4.85 1.81 8.23
N GLY A 24 -5.38 0.59 8.20
CA GLY A 24 -6.79 0.31 7.97
C GLY A 24 -7.66 0.76 9.15
N THR A 25 -8.97 0.79 8.94
CA THR A 25 -9.98 1.23 9.95
C THR A 25 -10.02 0.37 11.22
N TYR A 26 -9.41 -0.81 11.21
CA TYR A 26 -9.31 -1.71 12.37
C TYR A 26 -7.89 -1.82 12.94
N GLY A 27 -7.00 -0.87 12.61
CA GLY A 27 -5.60 -0.92 13.02
C GLY A 27 -4.77 -1.99 12.31
N LEU A 28 -5.30 -2.55 11.22
CA LEU A 28 -4.55 -3.46 10.35
C LEU A 28 -3.50 -2.67 9.57
N PHE A 29 -2.24 -3.06 9.73
CA PHE A 29 -1.12 -2.53 8.95
C PHE A 29 -1.01 -3.30 7.65
N ALA A 30 -0.99 -2.59 6.53
CA ALA A 30 -0.72 -3.14 5.21
C ALA A 30 0.34 -2.30 4.49
N LEU A 31 1.15 -2.92 3.64
CA LEU A 31 2.16 -2.25 2.83
C LEU A 31 1.73 -2.29 1.38
N PHE A 32 1.46 -1.15 0.76
CA PHE A 32 1.06 -1.11 -0.64
C PHE A 32 2.11 -0.43 -1.50
N CYS A 33 2.32 -0.93 -2.71
CA CYS A 33 3.08 -0.18 -3.69
C CYS A 33 2.36 1.11 -4.08
N LYS A 34 3.12 2.10 -4.56
CA LYS A 34 2.61 3.41 -4.96
C LYS A 34 1.32 3.35 -5.78
N ASP A 35 1.28 2.48 -6.79
CA ASP A 35 0.13 2.32 -7.69
C ASP A 35 -1.14 1.80 -6.96
N CYS A 36 -0.97 0.82 -6.08
CA CYS A 36 -2.07 0.27 -5.28
C CYS A 36 -2.56 1.27 -4.22
N PHE A 37 -1.63 2.04 -3.64
CA PHE A 37 -1.95 3.10 -2.69
C PHE A 37 -2.74 4.24 -3.34
N GLU A 38 -2.32 4.71 -4.52
CA GLU A 38 -3.03 5.75 -5.27
C GLU A 38 -4.44 5.31 -5.67
N LYS A 39 -4.62 4.04 -6.08
CA LYS A 39 -5.95 3.47 -6.34
C LYS A 39 -6.82 3.46 -5.10
N GLU A 40 -6.30 2.98 -3.96
CA GLU A 40 -7.07 2.91 -2.71
C GLU A 40 -7.46 4.30 -2.20
N GLN A 41 -6.57 5.29 -2.32
CA GLN A 41 -6.91 6.68 -1.99
C GLN A 41 -7.97 7.25 -2.92
N SER A 42 -7.90 6.97 -4.22
CA SER A 42 -8.91 7.42 -5.19
C SER A 42 -10.29 6.83 -4.90
N GLU A 43 -10.36 5.56 -4.50
CA GLU A 43 -11.62 4.91 -4.10
C GLU A 43 -12.20 5.53 -2.82
N ARG A 44 -11.37 5.86 -1.83
CA ARG A 44 -11.80 6.50 -0.57
C ARG A 44 -12.30 7.93 -0.72
N VAL A 45 -11.83 8.67 -1.72
CA VAL A 45 -12.13 10.11 -1.87
C VAL A 45 -13.41 10.37 -2.67
N ARG A 46 -14.12 9.36 -3.18
CA ARG A 46 -15.43 9.59 -3.84
C ARG A 46 -16.48 10.02 -2.82
N PRO A 47 -16.91 11.30 -2.79
CA PRO A 47 -18.05 11.73 -2.01
C PRO A 47 -19.31 11.42 -2.82
N GLU A 48 -20.19 10.63 -2.23
CA GLU A 48 -21.58 10.46 -2.71
C GLU A 48 -22.40 11.75 -2.60
#